data_AF-A0ABD6AFC6-F1
#
_entry.id   AF-A0ABD6AFC6-F1
#
_cell.length_a   1.000
_cell.length_b   1.000
_cell.length_c   1.000
_cell.angle_alpha   90.00
_cell.angle_beta   90.00
_cell.angle_gamma   90.00
#
_symmetry.space_group_name_H-M   'P 1'
#
loop_
_entity.id
_entity.type
_entity.pdbx_description
1 polymer ?
#
loop_
_entity_poly.entity_id
_entity_poly.type
_entity_poly.pdbx_seq_one_letter_code
_entity_poly.pdbx_strand_id
1 'polypeptide(L)' 'MSAMTVWRAMFALDLVLLTLLALAYPFQPPGSAARTISLMAFVVIGVSLLGLGLLIRADWDPF' A
#
# COMPACT_ATOMS: atom_id res chain seq x y z
N MET A 1 15.53 1.91 16.23
CA MET A 1 15.17 1.93 14.79
C MET A 1 14.78 3.37 14.47
N SER A 2 15.40 4.03 13.49
CA SER A 2 15.07 5.44 13.18
C SER A 2 13.71 5.53 12.49
N ALA A 3 13.04 6.69 12.59
CA ALA A 3 11.76 6.94 11.92
C ALA A 3 11.84 6.65 10.41
N MET A 4 12.95 7.02 9.77
CA MET A 4 13.20 6.74 8.36
C MET A 4 13.22 5.24 8.02
N THR A 5 13.79 4.40 8.89
CA THR A 5 13.77 2.95 8.68
C THR A 5 12.35 2.41 8.76
N VAL A 6 11.52 2.94 9.67
CA VAL A 6 10.10 2.56 9.80
C VAL A 6 9.34 2.96 8.54
N TRP A 7 9.48 4.20 8.06
CA TRP A 7 8.80 4.66 6.84
C TRP A 7 9.15 3.82 5.62
N ARG A 8 10.43 3.51 5.42
CA ARG A 8 10.89 2.65 4.32
C ARG A 8 10.36 1.22 4.43
N ALA A 9 10.30 0.66 5.63
CA ALA A 9 9.75 -0.67 5.85
C ALA A 9 8.24 -0.72 5.54
N MET A 10 7.48 0.27 6.00
CA MET A 10 6.04 0.38 5.69
C MET A 10 5.80 0.56 4.19
N PHE A 11 6.59 1.41 3.53
CA PHE A 11 6.49 1.62 2.09
C PHE A 11 6.77 0.34 1.30
N ALA A 12 7.79 -0.43 1.69
CA ALA A 12 8.09 -1.72 1.08
C ALA A 12 6.96 -2.73 1.30
N LEU A 13 6.34 -2.75 2.49
CA LEU A 13 5.20 -3.62 2.78
C LEU A 13 3.99 -3.25 1.92
N ASP A 14 3.66 -1.96 1.77
CA ASP A 14 2.57 -1.52 0.90
C ASP A 14 2.80 -1.94 -0.56
N LEU A 15 4.04 -1.84 -1.06
CA LEU A 15 4.39 -2.34 -2.40
C LEU A 15 4.15 -3.84 -2.55
N VAL A 16 4.55 -4.63 -1.55
CA VAL A 16 4.33 -6.09 -1.55
C VAL A 16 2.82 -6.37 -1.55
N LEU A 17 2.06 -5.74 -0.66
CA LEU A 17 0.61 -5.93 -0.58
C LEU A 17 -0.10 -5.54 -1.88
N LEU A 18 0.29 -4.41 -2.48
CA LEU A 18 -0.27 -3.96 -3.76
C LEU A 18 0.05 -4.94 -4.89
N THR A 19 1.27 -5.48 -4.91
CA THR A 19 1.70 -6.47 -5.90
C THR A 19 0.90 -7.77 -5.76
N LEU A 20 0.78 -8.29 -4.54
CA LEU A 20 -0.01 -9.49 -4.26
C LEU A 20 -1.48 -9.29 -4.63
N LEU A 21 -2.04 -8.11 -4.33
CA LEU A 21 -3.41 -7.75 -4.70
C LEU A 21 -3.60 -7.72 -6.22
N ALA A 22 -2.67 -7.08 -6.95
CA ALA A 22 -2.70 -7.01 -8.40
C ALA A 22 -2.59 -8.40 -9.04
N LEU A 23 -1.76 -9.29 -8.48
CA LEU A 23 -1.65 -10.68 -8.92
C LEU A 23 -2.92 -11.48 -8.62
N ALA A 24 -3.58 -11.25 -7.49
CA ALA A 24 -4.79 -11.96 -7.10
C ALA A 24 -6.04 -11.49 -7.86
N TYR A 25 -6.12 -10.21 -8.22
CA TYR A 25 -7.28 -9.58 -8.84
C TYR A 25 -7.86 -10.30 -10.08
N PRO A 26 -7.08 -10.74 -11.09
CA PRO A 26 -7.63 -11.40 -12.28
C PRO A 26 -8.30 -12.75 -11.99
N PHE A 27 -7.99 -13.38 -10.87
CA PHE A 27 -8.58 -14.66 -10.46
C PHE A 27 -9.92 -14.49 -9.72
N GLN A 28 -10.38 -13.25 -9.51
CA GLN A 28 -11.60 -12.96 -8.78
C GLN A 28 -12.81 -12.89 -9.74
N PRO A 29 -13.94 -13.56 -9.42
CA PRO A 29 -15.13 -13.51 -10.25
C PRO A 29 -15.66 -12.07 -10.40
N PRO A 30 -16.08 -11.66 -11.61
CA PRO A 30 -16.78 -10.39 -11.81
C PRO A 30 -18.05 -10.31 -10.97
N GLY A 31 -18.33 -9.13 -10.40
CA GLY A 31 -19.52 -8.89 -9.56
C GLY A 31 -19.44 -9.48 -8.15
N SER A 32 -18.36 -10.18 -7.79
CA SER A 32 -18.18 -10.71 -6.44
C SER A 32 -17.86 -9.61 -5.42
N ALA A 33 -18.26 -9.84 -4.16
CA ALA A 33 -17.86 -9.00 -3.03
C ALA A 33 -16.34 -8.91 -2.91
N ALA A 34 -15.62 -10.01 -3.16
CA ALA A 34 -14.15 -10.06 -3.15
C ALA A 34 -13.54 -9.03 -4.11
N ARG A 35 -14.06 -8.89 -5.33
CA ARG A 35 -13.56 -7.91 -6.31
C ARG A 35 -13.79 -6.47 -5.87
N THR A 36 -14.92 -6.20 -5.22
CA THR A 36 -15.21 -4.88 -4.65
C THR A 36 -14.26 -4.55 -3.50
N ILE A 37 -14.02 -5.51 -2.60
CA ILE A 37 -13.06 -5.36 -1.50
C ILE A 37 -11.66 -5.12 -2.04
N SER A 38 -11.24 -5.85 -3.07
CA SER A 38 -9.93 -5.63 -3.71
C SER A 38 -9.78 -4.23 -4.29
N LEU A 39 -10.82 -3.67 -4.91
CA LEU A 39 -10.78 -2.29 -5.40
C LEU A 39 -10.64 -1.28 -4.25
N MET A 40 -11.37 -1.48 -3.15
CA MET A 40 -11.25 -0.62 -1.97
C MET A 40 -9.86 -0.73 -1.33
N ALA A 41 -9.33 -1.94 -1.21
CA ALA A 41 -7.98 -2.20 -0.71
C ALA A 41 -6.92 -1.54 -1.62
N PHE A 42 -7.08 -1.61 -2.94
CA PHE A 42 -6.19 -0.95 -3.89
C PHE A 42 -6.13 0.56 -3.65
N VAL A 43 -7.29 1.21 -3.44
CA VAL A 43 -7.35 2.64 -3.15
C VAL A 43 -6.66 2.96 -1.82
N VAL A 44 -6.96 2.22 -0.76
CA VAL A 44 -6.36 2.44 0.57
C VAL A 44 -4.85 2.27 0.52
N ILE A 45 -4.35 1.15 -0.03
CA ILE A 45 -2.91 0.89 -0.15
C ILE A 45 -2.25 1.95 -1.05
N GLY A 46 -2.89 2.33 -2.16
CA GLY A 46 -2.38 3.37 -3.05
C GLY A 46 -2.22 4.72 -2.37
N VAL A 47 -3.23 5.15 -1.59
CA VAL A 47 -3.16 6.40 -0.82
C VAL A 47 -2.08 6.33 0.26
N SER A 48 -1.97 5.21 0.99
CA SER A 48 -0.93 5.00 2.00
C SER A 48 0.47 5.07 1.37
N LEU A 49 0.67 4.43 0.23
CA LEU A 49 1.95 4.39 -0.48
C LEU A 49 2.36 5.78 -0.98
N LEU A 50 1.42 6.57 -1.50
CA LEU A 50 1.67 7.96 -1.87
C LEU A 50 2.03 8.81 -0.64
N GLY A 51 1.28 8.67 0.46
CA GLY A 51 1.55 9.37 1.72
C GLY A 51 2.94 9.05 2.28
N LEU A 52 3.29 7.77 2.37
CA LEU A 52 4.60 7.30 2.80
C LEU A 52 5.71 7.79 1.85
N GLY A 53 5.48 7.79 0.54
CA GLY A 53 6.41 8.33 -0.44
C GLY A 53 6.70 9.82 -0.22
N LEU A 54 5.68 10.61 0.14
CA LEU A 54 5.83 12.02 0.49
C LEU A 54 6.60 12.21 1.82
N LEU A 55 6.30 11.42 2.85
CA LEU A 55 6.99 11.48 4.14
C LEU A 55 8.49 11.14 4.00
N ILE A 56 8.80 10.10 3.23
CA ILE A 56 10.17 9.70 2.91
C ILE A 56 10.88 10.80 2.13
N ARG A 57 10.22 11.41 1.14
CA ARG A 57 10.80 12.50 0.33
C ARG A 57 11.06 13.76 1.14
N ALA A 58 10.25 14.02 2.15
CA ALA A 58 10.40 15.17 3.04
C ALA A 58 11.39 14.93 4.20
N ASP A 59 12.01 13.75 4.27
CA ASP A 59 12.83 13.30 5.41
C ASP A 59 12.12 13.55 6.75
N TRP A 60 10.81 13.29 6.79
CA TRP A 60 9.97 13.62 7.94
C TRP A 60 10.35 12.77 9.16
N ASP A 61 10.79 13.43 10.22
CA ASP A 61 11.03 12.83 11.54
C ASP A 61 9.96 13.34 12.53
N PRO A 62 9.08 12.48 13.04
CA PRO A 62 8.04 12.88 13.99
C PRO A 62 8.55 13.02 15.44
N PHE A 63 9.82 12.71 15.73
CA PHE A 63 10.40 12.73 17.08
C PHE A 63 11.62 13.64 17.21
#